data_AF-A5GHW2-F1
#
_entry.id   AF-A5GHW2-F1
#
_cell.length_a   1.000
_cell.length_b   1.000
_cell.length_c   1.000
_cell.angle_alpha   90.00
_cell.angle_beta   90.00
_cell.angle_gamma   90.00
#
_symmetry.space_group_name_H-M   'P 1'
#
loop_
_entity.id
_entity.type
_entity.pdbx_description
1 polymer ?
#
loop_
_entity_poly.entity_id
_entity_poly.type
_entity_poly.pdbx_seq_one_letter_code
_entity_poly.pdbx_strand_id
1 'polypeptide(L)' 'MAAALASGFREHSDLDLLIEGMPPEAWLEAVALAERPGPLSVDLKRAEDLPPDLLARLLRHSQEL' A
#
# COMPACT_ATOMS: atom_id res chain seq x y z
N MET A 1 -17.25 -2.89 -4.97
CA MET A 1 -16.69 -1.62 -4.48
C MET A 1 -15.27 -1.50 -5.03
N ALA A 2 -15.14 -1.21 -6.33
CA ALA A 2 -13.87 -1.37 -7.07
C ALA A 2 -13.49 -0.10 -7.88
N ALA A 3 -14.14 1.03 -7.58
CA ALA A 3 -14.04 2.24 -8.39
C ALA A 3 -12.97 3.23 -7.89
N ALA A 4 -12.57 3.18 -6.61
CA ALA A 4 -11.61 4.14 -6.04
C ALA A 4 -10.19 3.96 -6.60
N LEU A 5 -9.80 2.74 -6.97
CA LEU A 5 -8.49 2.45 -7.55
C LEU A 5 -8.42 2.76 -9.06
N ALA A 6 -9.50 3.09 -9.76
CA ALA A 6 -9.45 3.14 -11.24
C ALA A 6 -8.92 4.47 -11.82
N SER A 7 -9.00 5.59 -11.10
CA SER A 7 -8.82 6.93 -11.70
C SER A 7 -7.36 7.39 -11.87
N GLY A 8 -6.37 6.54 -11.65
CA GLY A 8 -4.95 6.91 -11.78
C GLY A 8 -3.99 5.81 -12.24
N PHE A 9 -4.49 4.59 -12.45
CA PHE A 9 -3.64 3.44 -12.73
C PHE A 9 -3.34 3.34 -14.23
N ARG A 10 -2.06 3.33 -14.58
CA ARG A 10 -1.59 2.99 -15.93
C ARG A 10 -1.31 1.48 -15.97
N GLU A 11 -1.30 0.89 -17.16
CA GLU A 11 -1.11 -0.57 -17.38
C GLU A 11 0.19 -1.18 -16.79
N HIS A 12 1.09 -0.35 -16.26
CA HIS A 12 2.34 -0.76 -15.61
C HIS A 12 2.62 -0.01 -14.29
N SER A 13 1.60 0.56 -13.66
CA SER A 13 1.77 1.23 -12.36
C SER A 13 1.80 0.21 -11.23
N ASP A 14 2.84 0.26 -10.41
CA ASP A 14 2.85 -0.38 -9.10
C ASP A 14 1.80 0.28 -8.19
N LEU A 15 1.25 -0.49 -7.24
CA LEU A 15 0.30 -0.03 -6.24
C LEU A 15 1.00 0.09 -4.88
N ASP A 16 1.22 1.33 -4.45
CA ASP A 16 1.70 1.62 -3.10
C ASP A 16 0.54 1.60 -2.09
N LEU A 17 0.61 0.72 -1.09
CA LEU A 17 -0.31 0.71 0.05
C LEU A 17 0.44 1.06 1.34
N LEU A 18 -0.05 2.09 2.02
CA LEU A 18 0.38 2.45 3.36
C LEU A 18 -0.64 1.88 4.37
N ILE A 19 -0.16 1.11 5.33
CA ILE A 19 -1.00 0.45 6.34
C ILE A 19 -0.63 0.96 7.73
N GLU A 20 -1.64 1.32 8.51
CA GLU A 20 -1.53 1.71 9.91
C GLU A 20 -2.19 0.66 10.81
N GLY A 21 -1.58 0.37 11.96
CA GLY A 21 -2.14 -0.46 13.02
C GLY A 21 -2.15 -1.96 12.72
N MET A 22 -1.46 -2.42 11.68
CA MET A 22 -1.39 -3.84 11.36
C MET A 22 -0.56 -4.59 12.41
N PRO A 23 -1.12 -5.63 13.06
CA PRO A 23 -0.36 -6.40 14.03
C PRO A 23 0.77 -7.18 13.34
N PRO A 24 1.94 -7.36 13.98
CA PRO A 24 3.11 -8.00 13.36
C PRO A 24 2.84 -9.40 12.80
N GLU A 25 1.96 -10.18 13.44
CA GLU A 25 1.57 -11.52 13.00
C GLU A 25 0.82 -11.52 11.65
N ALA A 26 0.04 -10.47 11.37
CA ALA A 26 -0.68 -10.33 10.10
C ALA A 26 0.19 -9.73 8.98
N TRP A 27 1.31 -9.08 9.34
CA TRP A 27 2.20 -8.42 8.37
C TRP A 27 2.81 -9.41 7.38
N LEU A 28 3.29 -10.57 7.86
CA LEU A 28 3.91 -11.57 6.98
C LEU A 28 2.92 -12.14 5.97
N GLU A 29 1.66 -12.35 6.38
CA GLU A 29 0.60 -12.80 5.48
C GLU A 29 0.26 -11.72 4.44
N ALA A 30 0.19 -10.45 4.86
CA ALA A 30 -0.05 -9.33 3.96
C ALA A 30 1.07 -9.19 2.90
N VAL A 31 2.34 -9.27 3.32
CA VAL A 31 3.48 -9.26 2.39
C VAL A 31 3.41 -10.44 1.44
N ALA A 32 3.16 -11.65 1.95
CA ALA A 32 3.03 -12.84 1.10
C ALA A 32 1.90 -12.70 0.08
N LEU A 33 0.78 -12.04 0.42
CA LEU A 33 -0.31 -11.77 -0.52
C LEU A 33 0.07 -10.73 -1.57
N ALA A 34 0.78 -9.67 -1.20
CA ALA A 34 1.23 -8.61 -2.10
C ALA A 34 2.26 -9.09 -3.13
N GLU A 35 3.12 -10.05 -2.76
CA GLU A 35 4.11 -10.64 -3.67
C GLU A 35 3.54 -11.68 -4.65
N ARG A 36 2.28 -12.09 -4.49
CA ARG A 36 1.68 -13.09 -5.38
C ARG A 36 1.60 -12.55 -6.81
N PRO A 37 1.88 -13.38 -7.83
CA PRO A 37 1.65 -13.00 -9.21
C PRO A 37 0.21 -12.55 -9.43
N GLY A 38 0.05 -11.32 -9.91
CA GLY A 38 -1.24 -10.69 -10.11
C GLY A 38 -1.18 -9.66 -11.23
N PRO A 39 -2.34 -9.10 -11.61
CA PRO A 39 -2.40 -8.06 -12.65
C PRO A 39 -1.75 -6.74 -12.21
N LEU A 40 -1.49 -6.57 -10.90
CA LEU A 40 -0.86 -5.40 -10.31
C LEU A 40 0.26 -5.86 -9.36
N SER A 41 1.39 -5.18 -9.44
CA SER A 41 2.47 -5.26 -8.47
C SER A 41 2.10 -4.38 -7.27
N VAL A 42 2.16 -4.91 -6.05
CA VAL A 42 1.73 -4.22 -4.83
C VAL A 42 2.93 -4.04 -3.90
N ASP A 43 3.22 -2.81 -3.51
CA ASP A 43 4.25 -2.46 -2.54
C ASP A 43 3.58 -2.06 -1.22
N LEU A 44 3.86 -2.81 -0.15
CA LEU A 44 3.29 -2.56 1.18
C LEU A 44 4.28 -1.80 2.06
N LYS A 45 3.77 -0.77 2.74
CA LYS A 45 4.53 0.02 3.73
C LYS A 45 3.74 0.08 5.02
N ARG A 46 4.42 -0.15 6.15
CA ARG A 46 3.84 0.07 7.48
C ARG A 46 4.13 1.48 7.95
N ALA A 47 3.10 2.19 8.41
CA ALA A 47 3.26 3.52 8.96
C ALA A 47 4.21 3.54 10.16
N GLU A 48 4.18 2.50 10.99
CA GLU A 48 5.01 2.39 12.20
C GLU A 48 6.51 2.24 11.90
N ASP A 49 6.86 1.74 10.72
CA ASP A 49 8.25 1.48 10.31
C ASP A 49 8.87 2.67 9.56
N LEU A 50 8.09 3.71 9.25
CA LEU A 50 8.52 4.85 8.46
C LEU A 50 8.99 6.03 9.33
N PRO A 51 10.04 6.75 8.91
CA PRO A 51 10.39 8.04 9.52
C PRO A 51 9.21 9.02 9.46
N PRO A 52 8.96 9.81 10.52
CA PRO A 52 7.81 10.73 10.57
C PRO A 52 7.70 11.67 9.37
N ASP A 53 8.82 12.21 8.88
CA ASP A 53 8.84 13.12 7.72
C ASP A 53 8.42 12.42 6.42
N LEU A 54 8.81 11.15 6.26
CA LEU A 54 8.43 10.35 5.10
C LEU A 54 6.94 9.99 5.18
N LEU A 55 6.46 9.56 6.35
CA LEU A 55 5.04 9.29 6.59
C LEU A 55 4.17 10.51 6.27
N ALA A 56 4.52 11.68 6.81
CA ALA A 56 3.80 12.93 6.54
C ALA A 56 3.79 13.30 5.05
N ARG A 57 4.86 12.97 4.30
CA ARG A 57 4.91 13.19 2.85
C ARG A 57 4.00 12.23 2.09
N LEU A 58 3.98 10.95 2.46
CA LEU A 58 3.11 9.95 1.85
C LEU A 58 1.63 10.29 2.08
N LEU A 59 1.27 10.67 3.31
CA LEU A 59 -0.11 11.02 3.67
C LEU A 59 -0.67 12.22 2.88
N ARG A 60 0.18 13.15 2.42
CA ARG A 60 -0.26 14.27 1.56
C ARG A 60 -0.67 13.86 0.15
N HIS A 61 -0.19 12.70 -0.31
CA HIS A 61 -0.39 12.22 -1.67
C HIS A 61 -1.17 10.91 -1.74
N SER A 62 -1.52 10.32 -0.59
CA SER A 62 -2.33 9.12 -0.49
C SER A 62 -3.83 9.43 -0.60
N GLN A 63 -4.59 8.41 -0.96
CA GLN A 63 -6.04 8.40 -0.91
C GLN A 63 -6.48 7.29 0.05
N GLU A 64 -7.41 7.59 0.94
CA GLU A 64 -8.04 6.59 1.81
C GLU A 64 -8.94 5.65 0.98
N LEU A 65 -8.94 4.36 1.32
CA LEU A 65 -9.70 3.31 0.64
C LEU A 65 -11.01 2.97 1.34
#